data_AF-A0A924XEM1-F1
#
_entry.id   AF-A0A924XEM1-F1
#
_cell.length_a   1.000
_cell.length_b   1.000
_cell.length_c   1.000
_cell.angle_alpha   90.00
_cell.angle_beta   90.00
_cell.angle_gamma   90.00
#
_symmetry.space_group_name_H-M   'P 1'
#
loop_
_entity.id
_entity.type
_entity.pdbx_description
1 polymer ?
#
loop_
_entity_poly.entity_id
_entity_poly.type
_entity_poly.pdbx_seq_one_letter_code
_entity_poly.pdbx_strand_id
1 'polypeptide(L)' 'MPRPPLTVIIHTLNEIEQIEECLRTIEWADEVYLVDSFSTDGTVERV' A
#
# COMPACT_ATOMS: atom_id res chain seq x y z
N MET A 1 -17.69 -2.57 -21.50
CA MET A 1 -16.34 -3.12 -21.73
C MET A 1 -15.73 -3.39 -20.37
N PRO A 2 -15.05 -4.52 -20.13
CA PRO A 2 -14.33 -4.72 -18.87
C PRO A 2 -13.23 -3.67 -18.73
N ARG A 3 -12.96 -3.22 -17.50
CA ARG A 3 -11.84 -2.31 -17.23
C ARG A 3 -10.51 -3.06 -17.44
N PRO A 4 -9.46 -2.40 -17.96
CA PRO A 4 -8.12 -2.98 -17.92
C PRO A 4 -7.69 -3.29 -16.47
N PRO A 5 -6.81 -4.29 -16.27
CA PRO A 5 -6.23 -4.53 -14.96
C PRO A 5 -5.37 -3.34 -14.52
N LEU A 6 -5.34 -3.07 -13.22
CA LEU A 6 -4.56 -2.01 -12.59
C LEU A 6 -3.63 -2.59 -11.52
N THR A 7 -2.34 -2.33 -11.70
CA THR A 7 -1.30 -2.57 -10.68
C THR A 7 -0.95 -1.23 -10.00
N VAL A 8 -0.96 -1.22 -8.68
CA VAL A 8 -0.54 -0.07 -7.85
C VAL A 8 0.78 -0.41 -7.16
N ILE A 9 1.75 0.49 -7.22
CA ILE A 9 3.03 0.37 -6.49
C ILE A 9 3.10 1.50 -5.48
N ILE A 10 3.26 1.16 -4.21
CA ILE A 10 3.34 2.10 -3.09
C ILE A 10 4.74 2.00 -2.50
N HIS A 11 5.44 3.12 -2.44
CA HIS A 11 6.66 3.23 -1.63
C HIS A 11 6.29 3.83 -0.28
N THR A 12 6.82 3.26 0.80
CA THR A 12 6.57 3.74 2.16
C THR A 12 7.85 3.84 2.99
N LEU A 13 7.86 4.76 3.96
CA LEU A 13 8.90 4.96 4.96
C LEU A 13 8.30 5.67 6.17
N ASN A 14 8.16 4.96 7.29
CA ASN A 14 7.64 5.48 8.55
C ASN A 14 6.24 6.13 8.44
N GLU A 15 5.28 5.40 7.88
CA GLU A 15 3.90 5.85 7.65
C GLU A 15 2.89 5.02 8.47
N ILE A 16 3.25 4.59 9.69
CA ILE A 16 2.40 3.70 10.52
C ILE A 16 0.98 4.24 10.73
N GLU A 17 0.83 5.57 10.81
CA GLU A 17 -0.46 6.21 11.04
C GLU A 17 -1.35 6.24 9.79
N GLN A 18 -0.77 6.16 8.58
CA GLN A 18 -1.48 6.35 7.31
C GLN A 18 -1.66 5.05 6.51
N ILE A 19 -0.74 4.10 6.67
CA ILE A 19 -0.60 2.97 5.74
C ILE A 19 -1.88 2.12 5.62
N GLU A 20 -2.56 1.88 6.74
CA GLU A 20 -3.81 1.09 6.76
C GLU A 20 -4.95 1.78 6.00
N GLU A 21 -5.15 3.08 6.22
CA GLU A 21 -6.17 3.85 5.50
C GLU A 21 -5.83 3.94 4.01
N CYS A 22 -4.56 4.14 3.67
CA CYS A 22 -4.09 4.17 2.29
C CYS A 22 -4.44 2.87 1.55
N LEU A 23 -4.07 1.71 2.12
CA LEU A 23 -4.35 0.40 1.54
C LEU A 23 -5.85 0.16 1.36
N ARG A 24 -6.66 0.53 2.36
CA ARG A 24 -8.13 0.45 2.28
C ARG A 24 -8.71 1.23 1.09
N THR A 25 -8.16 2.41 0.76
CA THR A 25 -8.68 3.23 -0.34
C THR A 25 -8.42 2.63 -1.73
N ILE A 26 -7.44 1.73 -1.83
CA ILE A 26 -6.99 1.11 -3.08
C ILE A 26 -7.26 -0.41 -3.15
N GLU A 27 -8.06 -0.95 -2.24
CA GLU A 27 -8.52 -2.36 -2.21
C GLU A 27 -9.20 -2.83 -3.51
N TRP A 28 -9.67 -1.90 -4.35
CA TRP A 28 -10.32 -2.19 -5.62
C TRP A 28 -9.35 -2.50 -6.78
N ALA A 29 -8.05 -2.23 -6.58
CA ALA A 29 -7.00 -2.56 -7.54
C ALA A 29 -6.84 -4.09 -7.67
N ASP A 30 -6.37 -4.56 -8.83
CA ASP A 30 -6.20 -6.00 -9.04
C ASP A 30 -4.91 -6.52 -8.41
N GLU A 31 -3.90 -5.65 -8.31
CA GLU A 31 -2.58 -5.97 -7.77
C GLU A 31 -1.99 -4.76 -7.05
N VAL A 32 -1.40 -5.00 -5.88
CA VAL A 32 -0.76 -3.96 -5.05
C VAL A 32 0.61 -4.46 -4.61
N TYR A 33 1.65 -3.69 -4.92
CA TYR A 33 3.01 -3.88 -4.39
C TYR A 33 3.31 -2.79 -3.37
N LEU A 34 3.51 -3.18 -2.11
CA LEU A 34 4.05 -2.29 -1.10
C LEU A 34 5.56 -2.50 -0.98
N VAL A 35 6.32 -1.43 -1.19
CA VAL A 35 7.78 -1.41 -1.10
C VAL A 35 8.17 -0.54 0.08
N ASP A 36 8.50 -1.20 1.19
CA ASP A 36 8.99 -0.53 2.39
C ASP A 36 10.46 -0.14 2.24
N SER A 37 10.78 1.08 2.67
CA SER A 37 12.15 1.65 2.61
C SER A 37 12.89 1.53 3.95
N PHE A 38 12.72 0.39 4.62
CA PHE A 38 13.28 0.09 5.95
C PHE A 38 12.69 0.95 7.07
N SER A 39 11.36 0.96 7.18
CA SER A 39 10.67 1.65 8.27
C SER A 39 11.09 1.12 9.64
N THR A 40 11.14 2.02 10.62
CA THR A 40 11.57 1.73 12.00
C THR A 40 10.48 2.05 13.04
N ASP A 41 9.32 2.49 12.59
CA ASP A 41 8.21 2.98 13.41
C ASP A 41 7.09 1.95 13.61
N GLY A 42 7.23 0.76 13.04
CA GLY A 42 6.18 -0.26 13.07
C GLY A 42 5.28 -0.29 11.82
N THR A 43 5.60 0.46 10.76
CA THR A 43 4.81 0.51 9.51
C THR A 43 4.57 -0.88 8.94
N VAL A 44 5.60 -1.72 8.87
CA VAL A 44 5.51 -3.07 8.27
C VAL A 44 4.61 -3.99 9.08
N GLU A 45 4.61 -3.87 10.40
CA GLU A 45 3.80 -4.65 11.32
C GLU A 45 2.31 -4.29 11.25
N ARG A 46 1.97 -3.16 10.60
CA ARG A 46 0.61 -2.64 10.46
C ARG A 46 0.00 -2.86 9.07
N VAL A 47 0.77 -3.43 8.13
CA VAL A 47 0.34 -3.78 6.76
C VAL A 47 -0.27 -5.17 6.73
#